data_AF-A0A7C5J6A9-F1
#
_entry.id   AF-A0A7C5J6A9-F1
#
_cell.length_a   1.000
_cell.length_b   1.000
_cell.length_c   1.000
_cell.angle_alpha   90.00
_cell.angle_beta   90.00
_cell.angle_gamma   90.00
#
_symmetry.space_group_name_H-M   'P 1'
#
loop_
_entity.id
_entity.type
_entity.pdbx_description
1 polymer ?
#
loop_
_entity_poly.entity_id
_entity_poly.type
_entity_poly.pdbx_seq_one_letter_code
_entity_poly.pdbx_strand_id
1 'polypeptide(L)'
;MQRDHGTRAMAGANKTKARAPKRRSSKGSARSTSDAKRKTPRRRRSTAKNEAVKLATEKAPEAHDGDESRGEPPPSSRRQGPTTPTRRLDSILRALPERELGALIDRMGIRVDTKKRIDTPAQVARALVRLPDVREPGRLPGVSAELLRRIAEANGSLVVRELPGGLEVLVRRGVVFAKVVDEAVELCLPTAFLVQMKSWEGEDPRSLRALLADAPFETASAIASHYLGRPSTPPIALSLEPAWEVLGDPVGLREELERISHQERRLLDQIEQIGGEVDTQELMDLEREPMRVRGAYGVAAGRRGAAFSLEKRGLLFPLHPNRYVIPREVAAIIGAERRREREERREEIRSHVVEEDYLPRRARFSNDPAPLAVAMLMALKESDTAVKPGVGTP
;
A
#
# COMPACT_ATOMS: atom_id res chain seq x y z
N MET A 1 -22.38 64.18 -24.53
CA MET A 1 -22.53 63.66 -25.91
C MET A 1 -22.59 62.14 -25.80
N GLN A 2 -23.72 61.51 -25.46
CA GLN A 2 -24.92 61.20 -26.25
C GLN A 2 -24.72 60.17 -27.37
N ARG A 3 -25.56 59.11 -27.26
CA ARG A 3 -26.02 58.07 -28.20
C ARG A 3 -25.24 56.74 -28.16
N ASP A 4 -25.81 55.65 -27.65
CA ASP A 4 -27.06 54.91 -27.96
C ASP A 4 -27.01 54.08 -29.23
N HIS A 5 -27.13 52.76 -29.03
CA HIS A 5 -27.84 51.72 -29.81
C HIS A 5 -27.23 50.37 -29.33
N GLY A 6 -27.95 49.30 -29.05
CA GLY A 6 -29.35 48.96 -29.23
C GLY A 6 -29.47 47.44 -29.08
N THR A 7 -30.23 47.04 -28.08
CA THR A 7 -30.94 45.77 -27.83
C THR A 7 -31.16 44.81 -29.02
N ARG A 8 -30.97 43.51 -28.80
CA ARG A 8 -31.97 42.50 -29.22
C ARG A 8 -31.94 41.21 -28.39
N ALA A 9 -33.07 40.98 -27.72
CA ALA A 9 -33.44 39.75 -27.04
C ALA A 9 -33.87 38.67 -28.05
N MET A 10 -33.65 37.40 -27.70
CA MET A 10 -34.43 36.28 -28.21
C MET A 10 -34.88 35.42 -27.04
N ALA A 11 -36.19 35.48 -26.81
CA ALA A 11 -36.95 34.62 -25.93
C ALA A 11 -37.17 33.26 -26.61
N GLY A 12 -37.08 32.18 -25.82
CA GLY A 12 -37.50 30.84 -26.20
C GLY A 12 -38.22 30.19 -25.02
N ALA A 13 -39.54 30.30 -25.00
CA ALA A 13 -40.42 29.80 -23.95
C ALA A 13 -40.82 28.33 -24.16
N ASN A 14 -41.19 27.71 -23.02
CA ASN A 14 -42.15 26.63 -22.84
C ASN A 14 -41.83 25.21 -23.33
N LYS A 15 -41.76 24.29 -22.36
CA LYS A 15 -42.89 23.36 -22.10
C LYS A 15 -42.77 22.66 -20.75
N THR A 16 -43.64 23.10 -19.84
CA THR A 16 -44.14 22.38 -18.67
C THR A 16 -44.84 21.07 -19.07
N LYS A 17 -44.54 19.96 -18.37
CA LYS A 17 -45.46 18.84 -18.22
C LYS A 17 -45.48 18.38 -16.76
N ALA A 18 -46.52 18.85 -16.06
CA ALA A 18 -47.01 18.24 -14.83
C ALA A 18 -47.83 16.99 -15.17
N ARG A 19 -47.68 15.91 -14.39
CA ARG A 19 -48.71 14.87 -14.25
C ARG A 19 -48.68 14.22 -12.87
N ALA A 20 -49.64 14.68 -12.08
CA ALA A 20 -50.40 14.14 -10.95
C ALA A 20 -50.02 12.81 -10.26
N PRO A 21 -50.25 12.73 -8.92
CA PRO A 21 -50.08 11.54 -8.10
C PRO A 21 -51.35 10.66 -8.09
N LYS A 22 -51.19 9.33 -8.10
CA LYS A 22 -52.30 8.38 -7.93
C LYS A 22 -52.38 7.87 -6.48
N ARG A 23 -53.40 8.36 -5.79
CA ARG A 23 -54.42 7.66 -4.99
C ARG A 23 -53.98 6.62 -3.94
N ARG A 24 -54.23 7.04 -2.69
CA ARG A 24 -54.71 6.26 -1.54
C ARG A 24 -55.72 5.15 -1.91
N SER A 25 -55.55 3.98 -1.31
CA SER A 25 -56.65 3.07 -0.98
C SER A 25 -56.54 2.63 0.48
N SER A 26 -57.25 3.36 1.33
CA SER A 26 -57.66 2.93 2.66
C SER A 26 -58.88 2.00 2.53
N LYS A 27 -58.80 0.78 3.06
CA LYS A 27 -59.97 0.03 3.52
C LYS A 27 -59.61 -0.61 4.85
N GLY A 28 -60.26 -0.12 5.91
CA GLY A 28 -60.29 -0.79 7.19
C GLY A 28 -61.24 -1.98 7.16
N SER A 29 -61.05 -2.88 8.12
CA SER A 29 -62.14 -3.60 8.76
C SER A 29 -61.66 -4.05 10.13
N ALA A 30 -62.32 -3.54 11.17
CA ALA A 30 -62.23 -4.00 12.53
C ALA A 30 -63.42 -4.94 12.83
N ARG A 31 -63.17 -6.01 13.58
CA ARG A 31 -64.08 -6.69 14.54
C ARG A 31 -63.38 -7.97 15.01
N SER A 32 -62.87 -8.05 16.25
CA SER A 32 -63.55 -8.21 17.55
C SER A 32 -63.85 -9.68 17.90
N THR A 33 -63.56 -10.02 19.17
CA THR A 33 -64.18 -11.07 20.01
C THR A 33 -63.96 -12.52 19.60
N SER A 34 -63.83 -13.53 20.46
CA SER A 34 -63.59 -13.73 21.90
C SER A 34 -63.66 -15.26 22.09
N ASP A 35 -63.01 -15.77 23.13
CA ASP A 35 -63.35 -17.01 23.84
C ASP A 35 -63.50 -18.34 23.08
N ALA A 36 -62.67 -19.34 23.45
CA ALA A 36 -63.17 -20.49 24.22
C ALA A 36 -62.07 -21.49 24.58
N LYS A 37 -61.99 -21.75 25.88
CA LYS A 37 -61.37 -22.87 26.59
C LYS A 37 -61.53 -24.22 25.87
N ARG A 38 -60.45 -25.02 25.85
CA ARG A 38 -60.55 -26.48 26.09
C ARG A 38 -59.28 -27.06 26.72
N LYS A 39 -59.42 -27.37 28.01
CA LYS A 39 -58.68 -28.36 28.83
C LYS A 39 -58.77 -29.73 28.13
N THR A 40 -57.74 -30.59 28.00
CA THR A 40 -57.05 -31.52 28.96
C THR A 40 -56.53 -32.72 28.10
N PRO A 41 -55.80 -33.74 28.60
CA PRO A 41 -54.90 -33.86 29.74
C PRO A 41 -53.53 -34.55 29.44
N ARG A 42 -52.62 -34.44 30.43
CA ARG A 42 -51.55 -35.37 30.86
C ARG A 42 -51.25 -36.63 30.01
N ARG A 43 -49.97 -36.82 29.69
CA ARG A 43 -49.31 -38.12 29.84
C ARG A 43 -47.85 -37.98 30.29
N ARG A 44 -47.59 -38.55 31.47
CA ARG A 44 -46.27 -38.77 32.09
C ARG A 44 -45.47 -39.80 31.28
N ARG A 45 -44.17 -39.61 31.14
CA ARG A 45 -43.11 -40.63 31.00
C ARG A 45 -41.77 -39.94 31.32
N SER A 46 -41.32 -39.97 32.57
CA SER A 46 -40.40 -40.97 33.14
C SER A 46 -39.01 -40.95 32.49
N THR A 47 -38.11 -40.19 33.12
CA THR A 47 -36.75 -40.59 33.53
C THR A 47 -36.28 -41.97 33.09
N ALA A 48 -35.23 -42.01 32.27
CA ALA A 48 -34.14 -43.00 32.25
C ALA A 48 -33.45 -42.96 30.88
N LYS A 49 -32.34 -42.21 30.76
CA LYS A 49 -31.28 -42.37 29.75
C LYS A 49 -30.23 -41.28 29.95
N ASN A 50 -29.46 -41.40 31.04
CA ASN A 50 -28.22 -40.67 31.26
C ASN A 50 -27.39 -41.47 32.26
N GLU A 51 -26.93 -42.65 31.83
CA GLU A 51 -25.87 -43.44 32.49
C GLU A 51 -25.66 -44.72 31.65
N ALA A 52 -24.87 -44.62 30.57
CA ALA A 52 -24.26 -45.76 29.87
C ALA A 52 -23.42 -45.31 28.66
N VAL A 53 -22.44 -44.41 28.83
CA VAL A 53 -21.26 -44.32 27.94
C VAL A 53 -20.08 -43.78 28.78
N LYS A 54 -19.69 -44.55 29.79
CA LYS A 54 -18.39 -44.48 30.46
C LYS A 54 -18.02 -45.95 30.69
N LEU A 55 -16.86 -46.35 30.17
CA LEU A 55 -16.30 -47.73 30.09
C LEU A 55 -16.41 -48.36 28.70
N ALA A 56 -15.43 -48.06 27.86
CA ALA A 56 -14.73 -49.01 26.98
C ALA A 56 -13.90 -48.22 25.96
N THR A 57 -12.61 -48.04 26.26
CA THR A 57 -11.48 -48.27 25.34
C THR A 57 -10.21 -47.67 25.95
N GLU A 58 -9.59 -48.43 26.87
CA GLU A 58 -8.13 -48.46 26.95
C GLU A 58 -7.66 -49.37 25.81
N LYS A 59 -7.03 -48.78 24.80
CA LYS A 59 -6.18 -49.51 23.87
C LYS A 59 -5.07 -48.57 23.43
N ALA A 60 -3.83 -48.97 23.73
CA ALA A 60 -2.60 -48.25 23.42
C ALA A 60 -2.50 -47.92 21.91
N PRO A 61 -1.90 -46.78 21.53
CA PRO A 61 -1.43 -46.60 20.18
C PRO A 61 0.02 -47.07 20.06
N GLU A 62 0.17 -48.07 19.21
CA GLU A 62 1.42 -48.44 18.54
C GLU A 62 1.98 -47.25 17.76
N ALA A 63 3.31 -47.23 17.66
CA ALA A 63 4.10 -46.26 16.93
C ALA A 63 3.67 -46.20 15.45
N HIS A 64 3.28 -45.00 15.01
CA HIS A 64 3.25 -44.66 13.60
C HIS A 64 4.17 -43.46 13.40
N ASP A 65 5.37 -43.75 12.90
CA ASP A 65 6.27 -42.81 12.27
C ASP A 65 5.59 -42.17 11.05
N GLY A 66 5.80 -40.87 10.90
CA GLY A 66 5.61 -40.16 9.63
C GLY A 66 4.56 -39.05 9.66
N ASP A 67 4.87 -37.92 10.30
CA ASP A 67 4.61 -36.58 9.74
C ASP A 67 5.41 -35.52 10.52
N GLU A 68 6.65 -35.25 10.11
CA GLU A 68 7.41 -34.09 10.58
C GLU A 68 6.82 -32.80 9.96
N SER A 69 5.58 -32.44 10.32
CA SER A 69 5.13 -31.05 10.25
C SER A 69 5.66 -30.32 11.49
N ARG A 70 6.99 -30.11 11.52
CA ARG A 70 7.59 -29.12 12.41
C ARG A 70 7.02 -27.77 11.99
N GLY A 71 5.94 -27.35 12.65
CA GLY A 71 5.37 -26.03 12.48
C GLY A 71 6.47 -25.01 12.75
N GLU A 72 6.99 -24.40 11.69
CA GLU A 72 7.91 -23.28 11.85
C GLU A 72 7.21 -22.24 12.73
N PRO A 73 7.86 -21.80 13.84
CA PRO A 73 7.36 -20.70 14.63
C PRO A 73 7.08 -19.49 13.73
N PRO A 74 6.00 -18.74 13.98
CA PRO A 74 5.70 -17.55 13.21
C PRO A 74 6.93 -16.62 13.16
N PRO A 75 7.21 -15.97 12.01
CA PRO A 75 8.37 -15.09 11.87
C PRO A 75 8.37 -13.96 12.92
N SER A 76 7.19 -13.59 13.44
CA SER A 76 7.02 -12.58 14.48
C SER A 76 7.57 -12.93 15.87
N SER A 77 7.81 -14.21 16.20
CA SER A 77 8.27 -14.61 17.55
C SER A 77 9.80 -14.67 17.70
N ARG A 78 10.56 -14.52 16.60
CA ARG A 78 12.00 -14.81 16.56
C ARG A 78 12.93 -13.59 16.57
N ARG A 79 12.42 -12.36 16.51
CA ARG A 79 13.24 -11.13 16.51
C ARG A 79 13.11 -10.35 17.82
N GLN A 80 14.04 -10.58 18.74
CA GLN A 80 14.45 -9.61 19.76
C GLN A 80 15.88 -9.18 19.44
N GLY A 81 16.07 -8.45 18.34
CA GLY A 81 17.30 -7.75 17.98
C GLY A 81 17.10 -6.23 18.11
N PRO A 82 18.18 -5.43 18.23
CA PRO A 82 18.07 -4.02 18.57
C PRO A 82 17.58 -3.15 17.38
N THR A 83 16.77 -2.14 17.73
CA THR A 83 16.57 -0.84 17.05
C THR A 83 15.84 -0.81 15.70
N THR A 84 14.56 -1.19 15.70
CA THR A 84 13.54 -0.31 15.09
C THR A 84 12.49 -0.06 16.16
N PRO A 85 12.14 1.19 16.51
CA PRO A 85 11.05 1.41 17.45
C PRO A 85 9.81 0.72 16.89
N THR A 86 9.17 -0.14 17.70
CA THR A 86 7.97 -0.86 17.28
C THR A 86 6.87 0.17 17.01
N ARG A 87 6.70 0.51 15.73
CA ARG A 87 5.66 1.44 15.25
C ARG A 87 4.26 0.82 15.26
N ARG A 88 4.09 -0.28 15.99
CA ARG A 88 2.81 -0.93 16.21
C ARG A 88 1.95 -0.01 17.06
N LEU A 89 0.71 0.19 16.64
CA LEU A 89 -0.21 1.09 17.33
C LEU A 89 -0.44 0.66 18.78
N ASP A 90 -0.54 -0.64 19.05
CA ASP A 90 -0.72 -1.16 20.40
C ASP A 90 0.46 -0.85 21.33
N SER A 91 1.68 -0.97 20.81
CA SER A 91 2.94 -0.73 21.52
C SER A 91 3.13 0.75 21.80
N ILE A 92 2.81 1.61 20.82
CA ILE A 92 2.81 3.07 21.00
C ILE A 92 1.81 3.47 22.08
N LEU A 93 0.58 2.97 22.02
CA LEU A 93 -0.46 3.32 23.00
C LEU A 93 -0.15 2.80 24.41
N ARG A 94 0.59 1.69 24.54
CA ARG A 94 1.10 1.18 25.83
C ARG A 94 2.22 2.03 26.41
N ALA A 95 3.02 2.65 25.55
CA ALA A 95 4.11 3.53 25.98
C ALA A 95 3.62 4.94 26.39
N LEU A 96 2.37 5.30 26.05
CA LEU A 96 1.80 6.59 26.44
C LEU A 96 1.55 6.67 27.95
N PRO A 97 1.75 7.85 28.57
CA PRO A 97 1.29 8.10 29.93
C PRO A 97 -0.22 7.86 30.07
N GLU A 98 -0.65 7.26 31.18
CA GLU A 98 -2.07 6.92 31.42
C GLU A 98 -3.01 8.13 31.28
N ARG A 99 -2.54 9.32 31.68
CA ARG A 99 -3.29 10.59 31.55
C ARG A 99 -3.55 10.96 30.09
N GLU A 100 -2.56 10.78 29.23
CA GLU A 100 -2.69 11.10 27.80
C GLU A 100 -3.55 10.08 27.08
N LEU A 101 -3.40 8.79 27.42
CA LEU A 101 -4.26 7.73 26.90
C LEU A 101 -5.71 7.96 27.32
N GLY A 102 -5.97 8.31 28.57
CA GLY A 102 -7.31 8.67 29.08
C GLY A 102 -7.90 9.88 28.33
N ALA A 103 -7.13 10.96 28.20
CA ALA A 103 -7.56 12.13 27.45
C ALA A 103 -7.86 11.84 25.97
N LEU A 104 -7.11 10.92 25.35
CA LEU A 104 -7.38 10.46 23.98
C LEU A 104 -8.69 9.65 23.92
N ILE A 105 -8.91 8.73 24.87
CA ILE A 105 -10.14 7.93 24.96
C ILE A 105 -11.37 8.84 25.07
N ASP A 106 -11.33 9.81 25.97
CA ASP A 106 -12.44 10.73 26.22
C ASP A 106 -12.71 11.62 25.01
N ARG A 107 -11.65 12.21 24.44
CA ARG A 107 -11.76 13.09 23.26
C ARG A 107 -12.29 12.37 22.03
N MET A 108 -11.91 11.10 21.83
CA MET A 108 -12.35 10.29 20.70
C MET A 108 -13.66 9.54 20.97
N GLY A 109 -14.20 9.62 22.19
CA GLY A 109 -15.44 8.93 22.59
C GLY A 109 -15.33 7.40 22.52
N ILE A 110 -14.15 6.84 22.78
CA ILE A 110 -13.89 5.41 22.64
C ILE A 110 -14.46 4.66 23.85
N ARG A 111 -15.33 3.67 23.60
CA ARG A 111 -15.89 2.83 24.66
C ARG A 111 -14.97 1.65 24.96
N VAL A 112 -14.39 1.64 26.16
CA VAL A 112 -13.57 0.54 26.67
C VAL A 112 -14.44 -0.44 27.45
N ASP A 113 -14.34 -1.73 27.13
CA ASP A 113 -15.08 -2.81 27.77
C ASP A 113 -14.14 -3.67 28.61
N THR A 114 -14.25 -3.56 29.93
CA THR A 114 -13.42 -4.29 30.89
C THR A 114 -13.71 -5.79 30.92
N LYS A 115 -14.83 -6.26 30.34
CA LYS A 115 -15.17 -7.69 30.27
C LYS A 115 -14.42 -8.41 29.15
N LYS A 116 -13.87 -7.67 28.18
CA LYS A 116 -13.11 -8.28 27.08
C LYS A 116 -11.75 -8.73 27.58
N ARG A 117 -11.28 -9.88 27.07
CA ARG A 117 -9.94 -10.44 27.35
C ARG A 117 -8.81 -9.72 26.58
N ILE A 118 -8.98 -8.43 26.31
CA ILE A 118 -7.98 -7.58 25.63
C ILE A 118 -7.79 -6.31 26.46
N ASP A 119 -6.54 -5.87 26.55
CA ASP A 119 -6.13 -4.71 27.32
C ASP A 119 -6.66 -3.40 26.70
N THR A 120 -6.73 -2.35 27.52
CA THR A 120 -7.26 -1.04 27.12
C THR A 120 -6.56 -0.46 25.88
N PRO A 121 -5.21 -0.45 25.78
CA PRO A 121 -4.52 0.03 24.58
C PRO A 121 -4.92 -0.72 23.30
N ALA A 122 -5.06 -2.05 23.36
CA ALA A 122 -5.50 -2.84 22.20
C ALA A 122 -6.97 -2.56 21.82
N GLN A 123 -7.84 -2.26 22.79
CA GLN A 123 -9.22 -1.82 22.51
C GLN A 123 -9.25 -0.46 21.82
N VAL A 124 -8.42 0.48 22.29
CA VAL A 124 -8.24 1.82 21.70
C VAL A 124 -7.67 1.72 20.29
N ALA A 125 -6.64 0.91 20.07
CA ALA A 125 -6.06 0.66 18.74
C ALA A 125 -7.13 0.19 17.73
N ARG A 126 -7.96 -0.77 18.14
CA ARG A 126 -9.07 -1.28 17.31
C ARG A 126 -10.12 -0.23 16.99
N ALA A 127 -10.35 0.72 17.89
CA ALA A 127 -11.29 1.81 17.68
C ALA A 127 -10.71 2.88 16.75
N LEU A 128 -9.45 3.30 16.97
CA LEU A 128 -8.78 4.32 16.17
C LEU A 128 -8.62 3.89 14.69
N VAL A 129 -8.28 2.63 14.43
CA VAL A 129 -8.15 2.07 13.08
C VAL A 129 -9.46 2.09 12.27
N ARG A 130 -10.61 2.25 12.93
CA ARG A 130 -11.92 2.36 12.27
C ARG A 130 -12.29 3.79 11.90
N LEU A 131 -11.51 4.78 12.33
CA LEU A 131 -11.79 6.18 12.03
C LEU A 131 -11.52 6.48 10.55
N PRO A 132 -12.38 7.26 9.88
CA PRO A 132 -12.22 7.56 8.46
C PRO A 132 -11.05 8.50 8.17
N ASP A 133 -10.60 9.27 9.17
CA ASP A 133 -9.63 10.35 9.00
C ASP A 133 -8.27 9.89 8.46
N VAL A 134 -7.87 8.66 8.76
CA VAL A 134 -6.62 8.06 8.28
C VAL A 134 -6.73 7.60 6.82
N ARG A 135 -7.93 7.18 6.40
CA ARG A 135 -8.20 6.68 5.04
C ARG A 135 -8.48 7.80 4.05
N GLU A 136 -8.99 8.93 4.54
CA GLU A 136 -9.40 10.07 3.75
C GLU A 136 -8.67 11.34 4.23
N PRO A 137 -7.40 11.55 3.83
CA PRO A 137 -6.63 12.71 4.25
C PRO A 137 -7.26 14.04 3.84
N GLY A 138 -8.16 14.05 2.84
CA GLY A 138 -8.95 15.23 2.46
C GLY A 138 -9.92 15.74 3.55
N ARG A 139 -10.15 14.97 4.63
CA ARG A 139 -10.91 15.43 5.81
C ARG A 139 -10.06 16.22 6.80
N LEU A 140 -8.75 16.24 6.60
CA LEU A 140 -7.82 16.98 7.43
C LEU A 140 -7.58 18.37 6.81
N PRO A 141 -7.24 19.39 7.62
CA PRO A 141 -6.75 20.65 7.11
C PRO A 141 -5.55 20.42 6.18
N GLY A 142 -5.40 21.22 5.12
CA GLY A 142 -4.38 21.01 4.09
C GLY A 142 -2.96 20.83 4.64
N VAL A 143 -2.57 21.66 5.62
CA VAL A 143 -1.26 21.57 6.29
C VAL A 143 -1.06 20.25 7.03
N SER A 144 -2.10 19.75 7.72
CA SER A 144 -2.06 18.46 8.41
C SER A 144 -2.02 17.28 7.42
N ALA A 145 -2.72 17.38 6.30
CA ALA A 145 -2.69 16.36 5.24
C ALA A 145 -1.31 16.30 4.56
N GLU A 146 -0.68 17.45 4.31
CA GLU A 146 0.69 17.55 3.81
C GLU A 146 1.71 16.96 4.79
N LEU A 147 1.61 17.31 6.08
CA LEU A 147 2.48 16.74 7.11
C LEU A 147 2.31 15.22 7.20
N LEU A 148 1.08 14.71 7.15
CA LEU A 148 0.81 13.28 7.17
C LEU A 148 1.45 12.57 5.97
N ARG A 149 1.36 13.16 4.76
CA ARG A 149 2.05 12.64 3.56
C ARG A 149 3.56 12.62 3.73
N ARG A 150 4.17 13.71 4.21
CA ARG A 150 5.63 13.77 4.44
C ARG A 150 6.11 12.72 5.45
N ILE A 151 5.34 12.47 6.51
CA ILE A 151 5.67 11.41 7.48
C ILE A 151 5.56 10.04 6.79
N ALA A 152 4.53 9.82 5.96
CA ALA A 152 4.36 8.57 5.21
C ALA A 152 5.47 8.34 4.18
N GLU A 153 5.92 9.38 3.48
CA GLU A 153 7.09 9.35 2.57
C GLU A 153 8.38 8.98 3.32
N ALA A 154 8.53 9.44 4.56
CA ALA A 154 9.60 9.02 5.48
C ALA A 154 9.35 7.64 6.11
N ASN A 155 8.58 6.78 5.44
CA ASN A 155 8.22 5.43 5.88
C ASN A 155 7.50 5.41 7.25
N GLY A 156 6.87 6.50 7.68
CA GLY A 156 6.14 6.61 8.94
C GLY A 156 6.93 7.09 10.16
N SER A 157 8.21 7.47 10.00
CA SER A 157 8.97 8.16 11.06
C SER A 157 9.68 9.38 10.49
N LEU A 158 9.43 10.55 11.09
CA LEU A 158 10.04 11.82 10.67
C LEU A 158 10.62 12.55 11.88
N VAL A 159 11.94 12.67 11.92
CA VAL A 159 12.65 13.45 12.96
C VAL A 159 12.67 14.92 12.56
N VAL A 160 12.16 15.78 13.43
CA VAL A 160 12.09 17.23 13.23
C VAL A 160 12.73 17.97 14.40
N ARG A 161 13.41 19.09 14.12
CA ARG A 161 13.98 19.98 15.15
C ARG A 161 12.95 20.95 15.71
N GLU A 162 11.99 21.35 14.88
CA GLU A 162 10.92 22.27 15.24
C GLU A 162 9.57 21.61 14.98
N LEU A 163 8.57 21.93 15.80
CA LEU A 163 7.24 21.35 15.66
C LEU A 163 6.54 21.90 14.39
N PRO A 164 6.25 21.04 13.40
CA PRO A 164 5.63 21.50 12.17
C PRO A 164 4.18 21.94 12.40
N GLY A 165 3.75 22.91 11.60
CA GLY A 165 2.34 23.31 11.54
C GLY A 165 1.42 22.13 11.22
N GLY A 166 0.22 22.13 11.79
CA GLY A 166 -0.79 21.09 11.55
C GLY A 166 -0.58 19.79 12.35
N LEU A 167 0.53 19.64 13.08
CA LEU A 167 0.77 18.48 13.96
C LEU A 167 -0.30 18.34 15.05
N GLU A 168 -0.75 19.46 15.63
CA GLU A 168 -1.72 19.46 16.72
C GLU A 168 -3.02 18.71 16.36
N VAL A 169 -3.52 18.89 15.13
CA VAL A 169 -4.74 18.21 14.66
C VAL A 169 -4.51 16.70 14.56
N LEU A 170 -3.34 16.28 14.06
CA LEU A 170 -2.99 14.86 13.91
C LEU A 170 -2.84 14.18 15.27
N VAL A 171 -2.20 14.85 16.24
CA VAL A 171 -2.03 14.35 17.62
C VAL A 171 -3.37 14.31 18.34
N ARG A 172 -4.20 15.37 18.22
CA ARG A 172 -5.55 15.40 18.83
C ARG A 172 -6.41 14.26 18.31
N ARG A 173 -6.32 13.92 17.02
CA ARG A 173 -7.06 12.79 16.42
C ARG A 173 -6.43 11.42 16.67
N GLY A 174 -5.28 11.36 17.36
CA GLY A 174 -4.58 10.11 17.66
C GLY A 174 -4.02 9.42 16.41
N VAL A 175 -3.69 10.19 15.37
CA VAL A 175 -3.15 9.69 14.09
C VAL A 175 -1.62 9.68 14.12
N VAL A 176 -1.00 10.74 14.64
CA VAL A 176 0.46 10.86 14.79
C VAL A 176 0.79 10.98 16.26
N PHE A 177 1.87 10.33 16.67
CA PHE A 177 2.43 10.39 18.02
C PHE A 177 3.81 11.03 17.95
N ALA A 178 4.24 11.67 19.04
CA ALA A 178 5.53 12.32 19.11
C ALA A 178 6.36 11.70 20.23
N LYS A 179 7.66 11.53 19.98
CA LYS A 179 8.64 11.08 20.97
C LYS A 179 9.84 12.02 20.94
N VAL A 180 10.32 12.42 22.11
CA VAL A 180 11.57 13.19 22.19
C VAL A 180 12.75 12.26 21.98
N VAL A 181 13.64 12.63 21.05
CA VAL A 181 14.88 11.91 20.72
C VAL A 181 16.01 12.92 20.72
N ASP A 182 16.87 12.86 21.73
CA ASP A 182 17.96 13.81 21.96
C ASP A 182 17.47 15.27 21.95
N GLU A 183 17.96 16.08 21.00
CA GLU A 183 17.56 17.49 20.80
C GLU A 183 16.44 17.67 19.75
N ALA A 184 15.80 16.58 19.33
CA ALA A 184 14.78 16.57 18.28
C ALA A 184 13.49 15.84 18.74
N VAL A 185 12.45 15.97 17.91
CA VAL A 185 11.18 15.27 18.09
C VAL A 185 10.98 14.31 16.93
N GLU A 186 10.84 13.02 17.23
CA GLU A 186 10.43 12.00 16.27
C GLU A 186 8.90 11.98 16.18
N LEU A 187 8.38 12.24 14.98
CA LEU A 187 6.96 12.10 14.65
C LEU A 187 6.74 10.69 14.11
N CYS A 188 5.96 9.91 14.84
CA CYS A 188 5.64 8.52 14.54
C CYS A 188 4.22 8.41 13.98
N LEU A 189 4.11 7.94 12.74
CA LEU A 189 2.86 7.44 12.18
C LEU A 189 2.83 5.92 12.39
N PRO A 190 1.89 5.39 13.21
CA PRO A 190 1.71 3.96 13.39
C PRO A 190 1.57 3.20 12.08
N THR A 191 2.18 2.03 12.01
CA THR A 191 2.17 1.17 10.82
C THR A 191 0.75 0.86 10.35
N ALA A 192 -0.18 0.58 11.27
CA ALA A 192 -1.58 0.32 10.92
C ALA A 192 -2.25 1.50 10.20
N PHE A 193 -1.80 2.74 10.41
CA PHE A 193 -2.31 3.90 9.69
C PHE A 193 -1.61 4.08 8.34
N LEU A 194 -0.30 3.88 8.30
CA LEU A 194 0.51 3.95 7.08
C LEU A 194 -0.01 3.04 5.96
N VAL A 195 -0.38 1.80 6.29
CA VAL A 195 -0.92 0.81 5.33
C VAL A 195 -2.38 1.04 4.97
N GLN A 196 -3.08 1.98 5.63
CA GLN A 196 -4.47 2.33 5.31
C GLN A 196 -4.61 3.57 4.45
N MET A 197 -3.56 4.37 4.35
CA MET A 197 -3.57 5.58 3.54
C MET A 197 -3.65 5.21 2.05
N LYS A 198 -4.58 5.82 1.33
CA LYS A 198 -4.66 5.69 -0.12
C LYS A 198 -3.37 6.17 -0.78
N SER A 199 -3.04 5.60 -1.92
CA SER A 199 -1.98 6.10 -2.80
C SER A 199 -2.24 7.57 -3.20
N TRP A 200 -1.16 8.33 -3.42
CA TRP A 200 -1.23 9.74 -3.82
C TRP A 200 -0.34 10.04 -5.04
N GLU A 201 -0.54 11.22 -5.63
CA GLU A 201 0.24 11.67 -6.77
C GLU A 201 1.72 11.84 -6.39
N GLY A 202 2.61 11.17 -7.12
CA GLY A 202 4.05 11.18 -6.88
C GLY A 202 4.57 9.96 -6.11
N GLU A 203 3.68 9.15 -5.53
CA GLU A 203 4.07 7.85 -4.99
C GLU A 203 4.19 6.80 -6.09
N ASP A 204 5.17 5.90 -5.97
CA ASP A 204 5.29 4.76 -6.87
C ASP A 204 4.10 3.81 -6.64
N PRO A 205 3.26 3.54 -7.67
CA PRO A 205 2.12 2.62 -7.54
C PRO A 205 2.57 1.19 -7.21
N ARG A 206 3.84 0.83 -7.44
CA ARG A 206 4.43 -0.46 -7.10
C ARG A 206 5.11 -0.48 -5.74
N SER A 207 5.10 0.63 -5.00
CA SER A 207 5.61 0.61 -3.62
C SER A 207 4.80 -0.37 -2.77
N LEU A 208 5.47 -1.08 -1.87
CA LEU A 208 4.84 -2.04 -0.98
C LEU A 208 3.68 -1.40 -0.19
N ARG A 209 3.84 -0.13 0.20
CA ARG A 209 2.81 0.65 0.91
C ARG A 209 1.54 0.80 0.08
N ALA A 210 1.69 1.28 -1.16
CA ALA A 210 0.56 1.48 -2.07
C ALA A 210 -0.12 0.14 -2.40
N LEU A 211 0.68 -0.90 -2.67
CA LEU A 211 0.18 -2.24 -2.94
C LEU A 211 -0.61 -2.82 -1.76
N LEU A 212 -0.15 -2.65 -0.52
CA LEU A 212 -0.89 -3.09 0.67
C LEU A 212 -2.15 -2.29 0.94
N ALA A 213 -2.15 -0.98 0.63
CA ALA A 213 -3.31 -0.13 0.80
C ALA A 213 -4.43 -0.47 -0.19
N ASP A 214 -4.06 -0.83 -1.43
CA ASP A 214 -5.00 -1.18 -2.51
C ASP A 214 -5.25 -2.70 -2.64
N ALA A 215 -4.56 -3.53 -1.86
CA ALA A 215 -4.65 -4.98 -1.92
C ALA A 215 -6.09 -5.49 -1.67
N PRO A 216 -6.54 -6.53 -2.41
CA PRO A 216 -7.77 -7.23 -2.09
C PRO A 216 -7.75 -7.77 -0.66
N PHE A 217 -8.91 -7.80 0.00
CA PHE A 217 -9.02 -8.27 1.38
C PHE A 217 -8.48 -9.68 1.57
N GLU A 218 -8.67 -10.57 0.59
CA GLU A 218 -8.16 -11.95 0.62
C GLU A 218 -6.64 -11.98 0.66
N THR A 219 -5.98 -11.23 -0.22
CA THR A 219 -4.51 -11.09 -0.26
C THR A 219 -3.97 -10.48 1.02
N ALA A 220 -4.51 -9.33 1.45
CA ALA A 220 -4.09 -8.68 2.69
C ALA A 220 -4.26 -9.60 3.91
N SER A 221 -5.38 -10.33 3.99
CA SER A 221 -5.65 -11.30 5.06
C SER A 221 -4.70 -12.50 5.01
N ALA A 222 -4.32 -12.96 3.82
CA ALA A 222 -3.36 -14.05 3.64
C ALA A 222 -1.96 -13.62 4.12
N ILE A 223 -1.51 -12.43 3.71
CA ILE A 223 -0.24 -11.83 4.15
C ILE A 223 -0.23 -11.67 5.67
N ALA A 224 -1.25 -11.02 6.23
CA ALA A 224 -1.37 -10.82 7.66
C ALA A 224 -1.32 -12.15 8.44
N SER A 225 -2.07 -13.15 7.97
CA SER A 225 -2.14 -14.45 8.65
C SER A 225 -0.81 -15.22 8.56
N HIS A 226 -0.06 -15.07 7.48
CA HIS A 226 1.27 -15.66 7.32
C HIS A 226 2.24 -15.10 8.38
N TYR A 227 2.36 -13.78 8.49
CA TYR A 227 3.28 -13.15 9.43
C TYR A 227 2.83 -13.27 10.90
N LEU A 228 1.52 -13.33 11.15
CA LEU A 228 0.97 -13.59 12.48
C LEU A 228 1.07 -15.07 12.91
N GLY A 229 1.22 -16.01 11.97
CA GLY A 229 1.11 -17.46 12.19
C GLY A 229 -0.25 -17.94 12.67
N ARG A 230 -1.28 -17.10 12.56
CA ARG A 230 -2.66 -17.39 12.99
C ARG A 230 -3.63 -16.57 12.15
N PRO A 231 -4.90 -17.00 12.02
CA PRO A 231 -5.88 -16.23 11.27
C PRO A 231 -6.04 -14.80 11.82
N SER A 232 -6.14 -13.83 10.92
CA SER A 232 -6.36 -12.42 11.23
C SER A 232 -7.72 -12.20 11.91
N THR A 233 -7.73 -12.16 13.25
CA THR A 233 -8.91 -11.80 14.06
C THR A 233 -9.03 -10.31 14.41
N PRO A 234 -7.95 -9.51 14.50
CA PRO A 234 -8.05 -8.06 14.55
C PRO A 234 -8.50 -7.43 13.22
N PRO A 235 -8.84 -6.13 13.22
CA PRO A 235 -8.92 -5.34 11.99
C PRO A 235 -7.65 -5.53 11.15
N ILE A 236 -7.82 -5.71 9.84
CA ILE A 236 -6.73 -6.12 8.93
C ILE A 236 -5.50 -5.22 9.03
N ALA A 237 -5.70 -3.91 9.19
CA ALA A 237 -4.60 -2.95 9.30
C ALA A 237 -3.70 -3.18 10.52
N LEU A 238 -4.25 -3.62 11.66
CA LEU A 238 -3.44 -4.02 12.83
C LEU A 238 -2.74 -5.36 12.58
N SER A 239 -3.38 -6.23 11.82
CA SER A 239 -2.84 -7.55 11.50
C SER A 239 -1.72 -7.52 10.47
N LEU A 240 -1.61 -6.45 9.68
CA LEU A 240 -0.51 -6.20 8.74
C LEU A 240 0.74 -5.60 9.40
N GLU A 241 0.67 -5.12 10.65
CA GLU A 241 1.84 -4.50 11.31
C GLU A 241 3.07 -5.43 11.37
N PRO A 242 2.94 -6.72 11.74
CA PRO A 242 4.08 -7.65 11.73
C PRO A 242 4.61 -7.92 10.31
N ALA A 243 3.75 -7.88 9.29
CA ALA A 243 4.18 -8.05 7.91
C ALA A 243 5.03 -6.86 7.45
N TRP A 244 4.59 -5.64 7.78
CA TRP A 244 5.33 -4.42 7.46
C TRP A 244 6.68 -4.32 8.16
N GLU A 245 6.81 -4.83 9.39
CA GLU A 245 8.10 -4.87 10.09
C GLU A 245 9.15 -5.74 9.40
N VAL A 246 8.72 -6.75 8.64
CA VAL A 246 9.61 -7.61 7.86
C VAL A 246 9.81 -7.02 6.46
N LEU A 247 8.71 -6.71 5.77
CA LEU A 247 8.73 -6.33 4.36
C LEU A 247 9.14 -4.86 4.12
N GLY A 248 8.83 -3.97 5.06
CA GLY A 248 9.14 -2.54 4.98
C GLY A 248 10.56 -2.17 5.44
N ASP A 249 11.32 -3.13 5.97
CA ASP A 249 12.74 -3.00 6.30
C ASP A 249 13.58 -3.75 5.24
N PRO A 250 14.52 -3.09 4.53
CA PRO A 250 15.32 -3.76 3.51
C PRO A 250 16.15 -4.94 4.03
N VAL A 251 16.55 -4.93 5.31
CA VAL A 251 17.30 -6.04 5.91
C VAL A 251 16.37 -7.22 6.18
N GLY A 252 15.23 -6.96 6.83
CA GLY A 252 14.16 -7.95 7.01
C GLY A 252 13.68 -8.58 5.70
N LEU A 253 13.48 -7.76 4.67
CA LEU A 253 13.04 -8.23 3.37
C LEU A 253 14.08 -9.14 2.69
N ARG A 254 15.37 -8.82 2.82
CA ARG A 254 16.44 -9.66 2.29
C ARG A 254 16.47 -11.03 2.96
N GLU A 255 16.41 -11.07 4.28
CA GLU A 255 16.34 -12.34 5.02
C GLU A 255 15.13 -13.16 4.60
N GLU A 256 13.98 -12.51 4.34
CA GLU A 256 12.79 -13.20 3.89
C GLU A 256 12.96 -13.77 2.47
N LEU A 257 13.62 -13.03 1.57
CA LEU A 257 14.00 -13.50 0.23
C LEU A 257 15.07 -14.62 0.24
N GLU A 258 15.84 -14.77 1.31
CA GLU A 258 16.77 -15.89 1.47
C GLU A 258 16.06 -17.17 1.93
N ARG A 259 14.87 -17.05 2.54
CA ARG A 259 14.07 -18.18 3.04
C ARG A 259 13.15 -18.80 2.00
N ILE A 260 12.86 -18.09 0.91
CA ILE A 260 12.00 -18.64 -0.14
C ILE A 260 12.69 -19.79 -0.87
N SER A 261 11.89 -20.69 -1.43
CA SER A 261 12.38 -21.80 -2.24
C SER A 261 13.07 -21.31 -3.51
N HIS A 262 13.94 -22.14 -4.07
CA HIS A 262 14.61 -21.84 -5.34
C HIS A 262 13.62 -21.56 -6.50
N GLN A 263 12.47 -22.23 -6.50
CA GLN A 263 11.42 -22.03 -7.50
C GLN A 263 10.77 -20.65 -7.38
N GLU A 264 10.42 -20.22 -6.17
CA GLU A 264 9.87 -18.88 -5.90
C GLU A 264 10.86 -17.78 -6.29
N ARG A 265 12.14 -17.94 -5.92
CA ARG A 265 13.18 -16.98 -6.29
C ARG A 265 13.36 -16.87 -7.81
N ARG A 266 13.43 -18.01 -8.49
CA ARG A 266 13.52 -18.06 -9.96
C ARG A 266 12.33 -17.38 -10.63
N LEU A 267 11.12 -17.57 -10.09
CA LEU A 267 9.92 -16.93 -10.63
C LEU A 267 9.97 -15.41 -10.46
N LEU A 268 10.36 -14.91 -9.28
CA LEU A 268 10.55 -13.47 -9.06
C LEU A 268 11.63 -12.89 -9.98
N ASP A 269 12.74 -13.60 -10.16
CA ASP A 269 13.80 -13.21 -11.09
C ASP A 269 13.24 -13.05 -12.51
N GLN A 270 12.50 -14.05 -13.01
CA GLN A 270 11.88 -14.04 -14.34
C GLN A 270 10.90 -12.89 -14.54
N ILE A 271 10.02 -12.65 -13.57
CA ILE A 271 9.05 -11.54 -13.61
C ILE A 271 9.79 -10.19 -13.60
N GLU A 272 10.87 -10.04 -12.83
CA GLU A 272 11.68 -8.82 -12.86
C GLU A 272 12.31 -8.61 -14.25
N GLN A 273 12.75 -9.66 -14.95
CA GLN A 273 13.32 -9.53 -16.31
C GLN A 273 12.30 -8.97 -17.31
N ILE A 274 11.02 -9.29 -17.14
CA ILE A 274 9.92 -8.84 -18.00
C ILE A 274 9.52 -7.38 -17.69
N GLY A 275 9.89 -6.87 -16.52
CA GLY A 275 9.62 -5.49 -16.10
C GLY A 275 8.96 -5.35 -14.74
N GLY A 276 8.75 -6.45 -14.01
CA GLY A 276 8.14 -6.48 -12.67
C GLY A 276 6.62 -6.51 -12.66
N GLU A 277 5.99 -6.60 -13.84
CA GLU A 277 4.55 -6.80 -14.01
C GLU A 277 4.34 -7.95 -15.01
N VAL A 278 3.43 -8.86 -14.70
CA VAL A 278 3.06 -9.97 -15.59
C VAL A 278 1.56 -10.20 -15.55
N ASP A 279 1.01 -10.60 -16.68
CA ASP A 279 -0.38 -11.03 -16.74
C ASP A 279 -0.55 -12.46 -16.18
N THR A 280 -1.76 -12.86 -15.78
CA THR A 280 -2.00 -14.19 -15.20
C THR A 280 -1.60 -15.33 -16.15
N GLN A 281 -1.72 -15.12 -17.46
CA GLN A 281 -1.29 -16.11 -18.46
C GLN A 281 0.23 -16.26 -18.46
N GLU A 282 0.96 -15.15 -18.52
CA GLU A 282 2.43 -15.13 -18.49
C GLU A 282 2.95 -15.73 -17.18
N LEU A 283 2.28 -15.43 -16.05
CA LEU A 283 2.64 -16.00 -14.76
C LEU A 283 2.55 -17.53 -14.75
N MET A 284 1.48 -18.11 -15.29
CA MET A 284 1.34 -19.57 -15.40
C MET A 284 2.37 -20.18 -16.36
N ASP A 285 2.65 -19.51 -17.48
CA ASP A 285 3.63 -19.97 -18.46
C ASP A 285 5.05 -20.00 -17.84
N LEU A 286 5.40 -19.01 -17.02
CA LEU A 286 6.65 -18.96 -16.27
C LEU A 286 6.73 -20.07 -15.20
N GLU A 287 5.62 -20.33 -14.50
CA GLU A 287 5.54 -21.37 -13.48
C GLU A 287 5.56 -22.80 -14.08
N ARG A 288 5.30 -22.92 -15.39
CA ARG A 288 5.09 -24.18 -16.10
C ARG A 288 3.96 -25.02 -15.49
N GLU A 289 2.99 -24.38 -14.83
CA GLU A 289 1.80 -25.06 -14.34
C GLU A 289 0.83 -25.30 -15.51
N PRO A 290 0.33 -26.54 -15.72
CA PRO A 290 -0.73 -26.76 -16.69
C PRO A 290 -1.98 -25.99 -16.28
N MET A 291 -2.58 -25.23 -17.22
CA MET A 291 -3.79 -24.43 -17.02
C MET A 291 -4.93 -25.28 -16.41
N ARG A 292 -5.10 -25.25 -15.09
CA ARG A 292 -5.99 -26.20 -14.37
C ARG A 292 -7.16 -25.56 -13.64
N VAL A 293 -7.31 -24.24 -13.61
CA VAL A 293 -8.41 -23.60 -12.86
C VAL A 293 -9.10 -22.51 -13.69
N ARG A 294 -10.22 -22.85 -14.32
CA ARG A 294 -11.25 -21.88 -14.70
C ARG A 294 -12.15 -21.64 -13.48
N GLY A 295 -12.00 -20.51 -12.82
CA GLY A 295 -12.97 -20.01 -11.85
C GLY A 295 -14.07 -19.19 -12.54
N ALA A 296 -15.12 -18.83 -11.80
CA ALA A 296 -16.22 -18.00 -12.31
C ALA A 296 -15.81 -16.57 -12.72
N TYR A 297 -14.61 -16.13 -12.34
CA TYR A 297 -14.06 -14.79 -12.61
C TYR A 297 -12.84 -14.79 -13.55
N GLY A 298 -12.47 -15.93 -14.13
CA GLY A 298 -11.33 -16.02 -15.07
C GLY A 298 -10.35 -17.14 -14.74
N VAL A 299 -9.18 -17.09 -15.39
CA VAL A 299 -8.06 -17.97 -15.10
C VAL A 299 -7.31 -17.41 -13.90
N ALA A 300 -7.12 -18.21 -12.86
CA ALA A 300 -6.41 -17.83 -11.64
C ALA A 300 -5.28 -18.82 -11.38
N ALA A 301 -4.15 -18.32 -10.85
CA ALA A 301 -3.03 -19.15 -10.42
C ALA A 301 -3.49 -20.19 -9.38
N GLY A 302 -2.89 -21.38 -9.40
CA GLY A 302 -3.27 -22.47 -8.50
C GLY A 302 -3.04 -22.14 -7.02
N ARG A 303 -3.93 -22.60 -6.13
CA ARG A 303 -3.82 -22.43 -4.65
C ARG A 303 -2.62 -23.19 -4.00
N ARG A 304 -1.73 -23.76 -4.79
CA ARG A 304 -0.55 -24.53 -4.35
C ARG A 304 0.73 -24.17 -5.09
N GLY A 305 0.68 -23.20 -6.00
CA GLY A 305 1.82 -22.77 -6.81
C GLY A 305 2.80 -21.87 -6.04
N ALA A 306 3.99 -21.70 -6.60
CA ALA A 306 4.99 -20.73 -6.17
C ALA A 306 4.41 -19.31 -6.18
N ALA A 307 3.58 -18.95 -7.17
CA ALA A 307 2.91 -17.66 -7.23
C ALA A 307 2.01 -17.40 -6.01
N PHE A 308 1.28 -18.43 -5.54
CA PHE A 308 0.40 -18.31 -4.38
C PHE A 308 1.18 -18.21 -3.06
N SER A 309 2.32 -18.90 -2.96
CA SER A 309 3.20 -18.78 -1.80
C SER A 309 3.87 -17.40 -1.74
N LEU A 310 4.27 -16.84 -2.88
CA LEU A 310 4.76 -15.47 -3.00
C LEU A 310 3.69 -14.44 -2.63
N GLU A 311 2.43 -14.65 -3.05
CA GLU A 311 1.31 -13.79 -2.67
C GLU A 311 1.09 -13.80 -1.15
N LYS A 312 1.10 -14.98 -0.52
CA LYS A 312 0.98 -15.11 0.94
C LYS A 312 2.12 -14.44 1.71
N ARG A 313 3.31 -14.37 1.13
CA ARG A 313 4.47 -13.68 1.73
C ARG A 313 4.46 -12.18 1.41
N GLY A 314 3.54 -11.67 0.60
CA GLY A 314 3.53 -10.26 0.20
C GLY A 314 4.70 -9.89 -0.72
N LEU A 315 5.23 -10.85 -1.48
CA LEU A 315 6.31 -10.64 -2.46
C LEU A 315 5.77 -10.48 -3.89
N LEU A 316 4.49 -10.78 -4.09
CA LEU A 316 3.76 -10.66 -5.35
C LEU A 316 2.33 -10.22 -5.05
N PHE A 317 1.79 -9.23 -5.77
CA PHE A 317 0.46 -8.68 -5.52
C PHE A 317 -0.45 -8.78 -6.75
N PRO A 318 -1.71 -9.23 -6.60
CA PRO A 318 -2.72 -9.11 -7.64
C PRO A 318 -3.33 -7.69 -7.61
N LEU A 319 -3.06 -6.89 -8.64
CA LEU A 319 -3.58 -5.50 -8.75
C LEU A 319 -4.94 -5.47 -9.47
N HIS A 320 -5.15 -6.43 -10.37
CA HIS A 320 -6.39 -6.69 -11.09
C HIS A 320 -6.50 -8.22 -11.26
N PRO A 321 -7.67 -8.84 -11.47
CA PRO A 321 -7.80 -10.30 -11.66
C PRO A 321 -6.85 -10.92 -12.70
N ASN A 322 -6.28 -10.11 -13.59
CA ASN A 322 -5.39 -10.55 -14.66
C ASN A 322 -3.95 -10.05 -14.55
N ARG A 323 -3.56 -9.29 -13.51
CA ARG A 323 -2.23 -8.68 -13.42
C ARG A 323 -1.60 -8.86 -12.06
N TYR A 324 -0.36 -9.33 -12.07
CA TYR A 324 0.50 -9.47 -10.91
C TYR A 324 1.68 -8.53 -10.97
N VAL A 325 2.04 -7.97 -9.82
CA VAL A 325 3.07 -6.95 -9.68
C VAL A 325 4.03 -7.33 -8.56
N ILE A 326 5.33 -7.19 -8.82
CA ILE A 326 6.37 -7.29 -7.79
C ILE A 326 6.53 -5.92 -7.12
N PRO A 327 6.50 -5.85 -5.77
CA PRO A 327 6.78 -4.61 -5.06
C PRO A 327 8.15 -4.03 -5.44
N ARG A 328 8.25 -2.71 -5.54
CA ARG A 328 9.48 -2.01 -5.89
C ARG A 328 10.63 -2.41 -4.97
N GLU A 329 10.38 -2.57 -3.67
CA GLU A 329 11.35 -2.94 -2.65
C GLU A 329 11.91 -4.35 -2.89
N VAL A 330 11.07 -5.28 -3.35
CA VAL A 330 11.49 -6.63 -3.74
C VAL A 330 12.30 -6.59 -5.02
N ALA A 331 11.80 -5.88 -6.04
CA ALA A 331 12.50 -5.69 -7.30
C ALA A 331 13.86 -4.98 -7.09
N ALA A 332 13.95 -4.08 -6.10
CA ALA A 332 15.14 -3.35 -5.71
C ALA A 332 16.27 -4.28 -5.23
N ILE A 333 15.92 -5.37 -4.53
CA ILE A 333 16.89 -6.35 -4.03
C ILE A 333 17.24 -7.39 -5.10
N ILE A 334 16.24 -7.94 -5.78
CA ILE A 334 16.43 -9.03 -6.77
C ILE A 334 17.18 -8.53 -8.00
N GLY A 335 16.78 -7.36 -8.53
CA GLY A 335 17.42 -6.75 -9.69
C GLY A 335 18.69 -5.97 -9.36
N ALA A 336 19.21 -6.02 -8.11
CA ALA A 336 20.31 -5.17 -7.66
C ALA A 336 21.59 -5.37 -8.49
N GLU A 337 22.01 -6.62 -8.67
CA GLU A 337 23.22 -6.95 -9.45
C GLU A 337 23.08 -6.49 -10.90
N ARG A 338 21.94 -6.80 -11.55
CA ARG A 338 21.67 -6.40 -12.94
C ARG A 338 21.51 -4.90 -13.13
N ARG A 339 21.08 -4.16 -12.11
CA ARG A 339 21.06 -2.69 -12.14
C ARG A 339 22.47 -2.13 -11.98
N ARG A 340 23.29 -2.71 -11.09
CA ARG A 340 24.70 -2.34 -10.96
C ARG A 340 25.45 -2.54 -12.28
N GLU A 341 25.31 -3.70 -12.92
CA GLU A 341 25.93 -3.95 -14.24
C GLU A 341 25.42 -2.99 -15.33
N ARG A 342 24.13 -2.63 -15.31
CA ARG A 342 23.57 -1.65 -16.26
C ARG A 342 24.06 -0.23 -15.97
N GLU A 343 24.28 0.12 -14.71
CA GLU A 343 24.84 1.39 -14.29
C GLU A 343 26.32 1.49 -14.67
N GLU A 344 27.11 0.44 -14.42
CA GLU A 344 28.50 0.31 -14.87
C GLU A 344 28.60 0.49 -16.39
N ARG A 345 27.78 -0.24 -17.17
CA ARG A 345 27.74 -0.05 -18.64
C ARG A 345 27.30 1.35 -19.06
N ARG A 346 26.37 1.98 -18.33
CA ARG A 346 25.93 3.35 -18.62
C ARG A 346 27.03 4.36 -18.30
N GLU A 347 27.81 4.12 -17.26
CA GLU A 347 28.96 4.93 -16.90
C GLU A 347 30.07 4.76 -17.94
N GLU A 348 30.35 3.54 -18.40
CA GLU A 348 31.25 3.27 -19.53
C GLU A 348 30.80 3.96 -20.82
N ILE A 349 29.50 3.88 -21.16
CA ILE A 349 28.97 4.59 -22.33
C ILE A 349 29.05 6.10 -22.12
N ARG A 350 28.76 6.60 -20.91
CA ARG A 350 28.84 8.05 -20.62
C ARG A 350 30.27 8.55 -20.68
N SER A 351 31.25 7.79 -20.17
CA SER A 351 32.67 8.15 -20.31
C SER A 351 33.08 8.14 -21.77
N HIS A 352 32.71 7.11 -22.55
CA HIS A 352 32.95 7.09 -23.99
C HIS A 352 32.28 8.25 -24.75
N VAL A 353 31.05 8.63 -24.40
CA VAL A 353 30.31 9.73 -25.04
C VAL A 353 30.82 11.12 -24.64
N VAL A 354 31.44 11.24 -23.47
CA VAL A 354 32.10 12.48 -23.03
C VAL A 354 33.50 12.59 -23.63
N GLU A 355 34.21 11.48 -23.80
CA GLU A 355 35.54 11.43 -24.41
C GLU A 355 35.49 11.57 -25.93
N GLU A 356 34.52 10.94 -26.59
CA GLU A 356 34.30 11.08 -28.02
C GLU A 356 33.27 12.19 -28.28
N ASP A 357 33.72 13.28 -28.92
CA ASP A 357 32.88 14.43 -29.26
C ASP A 357 31.91 14.08 -30.40
N TYR A 358 30.80 13.40 -30.06
CA TYR A 358 29.73 12.97 -30.98
C TYR A 358 28.83 14.13 -31.46
N LEU A 359 29.18 15.39 -31.18
CA LEU A 359 28.44 16.52 -31.73
C LEU A 359 28.52 16.48 -33.26
N PRO A 360 27.38 16.41 -33.97
CA PRO A 360 27.40 16.45 -35.42
C PRO A 360 28.08 17.75 -35.87
N ARG A 361 28.89 17.74 -36.95
CA ARG A 361 29.72 18.90 -37.37
C ARG A 361 28.95 20.24 -37.39
N ARG A 362 27.66 20.20 -37.71
CA ARG A 362 26.71 21.33 -37.67
C ARG A 362 26.43 21.93 -36.27
N ALA A 363 26.83 21.30 -35.18
CA ALA A 363 26.73 21.81 -33.81
C ALA A 363 28.04 22.45 -33.35
N ARG A 364 29.13 22.30 -34.13
CA ARG A 364 30.43 22.92 -33.88
C ARG A 364 30.59 24.30 -34.54
N PHE A 365 29.51 24.90 -35.05
CA PHE A 365 29.58 26.22 -35.73
C PHE A 365 30.22 27.33 -34.86
N SER A 366 30.12 27.24 -33.53
CA SER A 366 30.79 28.20 -32.63
C SER A 366 32.31 28.03 -32.57
N ASN A 367 32.82 26.84 -32.91
CA ASN A 367 34.23 26.46 -32.82
C ASN A 367 34.85 26.24 -34.22
N ASP A 368 34.05 26.35 -35.29
CA ASP A 368 34.51 26.26 -36.67
C ASP A 368 35.17 27.60 -37.06
N PRO A 369 36.45 27.62 -37.48
CA PRO A 369 37.10 28.85 -37.94
C PRO A 369 36.58 29.34 -39.29
N ALA A 370 35.82 28.54 -40.05
CA ALA A 370 35.38 28.87 -41.40
C ALA A 370 34.53 30.16 -41.49
N PRO A 371 33.53 30.43 -40.62
CA PRO A 371 32.77 31.68 -40.65
C PRO A 371 33.64 32.90 -40.33
N LEU A 372 34.63 32.76 -39.42
CA LEU A 372 35.60 33.82 -39.12
C LEU A 372 36.50 34.09 -40.32
N ALA A 373 37.01 33.04 -40.97
CA ALA A 373 37.85 33.16 -42.16
C ALA A 373 37.10 33.80 -43.34
N VAL A 374 35.83 33.46 -43.53
CA VAL A 374 34.96 34.09 -44.53
C VAL A 374 34.70 35.56 -44.19
N ALA A 375 34.43 35.88 -42.93
CA ALA A 375 34.26 37.26 -42.48
C ALA A 375 35.55 38.09 -42.67
N MET A 376 36.72 37.54 -42.39
CA MET A 376 38.01 38.19 -42.64
C MET A 376 38.26 38.39 -44.14
N LEU A 377 37.93 37.41 -44.98
CA LEU A 377 38.02 37.53 -46.44
C LEU A 377 37.06 38.58 -47.00
N MET A 378 35.84 38.69 -46.46
CA MET A 378 34.90 39.74 -46.84
C MET A 378 35.38 41.12 -46.38
N ALA A 379 35.92 41.23 -45.16
CA ALA A 379 36.50 42.48 -44.67
C ALA A 379 37.73 42.91 -45.49
N LEU A 380 38.56 41.97 -45.95
CA LEU A 380 39.67 42.23 -46.88
C LEU A 380 39.19 42.64 -48.28
N LYS A 381 38.00 42.22 -48.68
CA LYS A 381 37.40 42.58 -49.97
C LYS A 381 36.66 43.93 -49.93
N GLU A 382 36.05 44.28 -48.80
CA GLU A 382 35.38 45.57 -48.58
C GLU A 382 36.37 46.71 -48.27
N SER A 383 37.50 46.38 -47.64
CA SER A 383 38.64 47.29 -47.60
C SER A 383 39.26 47.31 -48.99
N ASP A 384 38.75 48.21 -49.84
CA ASP A 384 39.28 48.56 -51.16
C ASP A 384 40.68 49.18 -51.02
N THR A 385 41.61 48.41 -50.46
CA THR A 385 43.03 48.70 -50.39
C THR A 385 43.54 48.45 -51.80
N ALA A 386 43.47 49.50 -52.62
CA ALA A 386 44.16 49.57 -53.89
C ALA A 386 45.66 49.29 -53.65
N VAL A 387 46.04 48.02 -53.80
CA VAL A 387 47.44 47.62 -53.87
C VAL A 387 47.97 48.26 -55.15
N LYS A 388 48.74 49.34 -55.00
CA LYS A 388 49.45 49.95 -56.12
C LYS A 388 50.31 48.88 -56.79
N PRO A 389 50.25 48.73 -58.12
CA PRO A 389 51.13 47.80 -58.82
C PRO A 389 52.58 48.24 -58.59
N GLY A 390 53.38 47.38 -57.95
CA GLY A 390 54.83 47.61 -57.76
C GLY A 390 55.38 47.51 -56.34
N VAL A 391 54.56 47.19 -55.32
CA VAL A 391 55.10 46.88 -53.97
C VAL A 391 55.03 45.38 -53.75
N GLY A 392 56.03 44.69 -54.30
CA GLY A 392 56.26 43.26 -54.10
C GLY A 392 56.83 42.99 -52.70
N THR A 393 56.35 41.89 -52.13
CA THR A 393 56.99 41.10 -51.07
C THR A 393 58.38 40.62 -51.51
N PRO A 394 59.33 40.38 -50.58
CA PRO A 394 60.26 39.27 -50.74
C PRO A 394 59.53 37.93 -50.62
#